data_AF-A0AB73KA68-F1
#
_entry.id   AF-A0AB73KA68-F1
#
_cell.length_a   1.000
_cell.length_b   1.000
_cell.length_c   1.000
_cell.angle_alpha   90.00
_cell.angle_beta   90.00
_cell.angle_gamma   90.00
#
_symmetry.space_group_name_H-M   'P 1'
#
loop_
_entity.id
_entity.type
_entity.pdbx_description
1 polymer ?
#
loop_
_entity_poly.entity_id
_entity_poly.type
_entity_poly.pdbx_seq_one_letter_code
_entity_poly.pdbx_strand_id
1 'polypeptide(L)'
;MTHSFDSAETFFQDGCQLLRNDAESRGRAERYFEAAAHADPEIAWRVASEWAAVADGRAAPWLRRAITSLPTRAGITVAPGTLSIVTEHGFAVHQIWRITVAADDRIRAVAALESARPRLMRTTDSGQELTATAFEAALAHVHFYSPNNVTVHDKRTGDPVIQLNCKDAILPLMARTVICIITDELARAGVTASLSTPTEPA
;
A
#
# COMPACT_ATOMS: atom_id res chain seq x y z
N MET A 1 0.52 5.27 -29.93
CA MET A 1 1.49 4.39 -29.24
C MET A 1 0.70 3.38 -28.43
N THR A 2 0.46 2.21 -28.99
CA THR A 2 -0.15 1.06 -28.31
C THR A 2 0.94 0.38 -27.49
N HIS A 3 1.05 0.74 -26.22
CA HIS A 3 2.04 0.14 -25.33
C HIS A 3 1.72 -1.34 -25.08
N SER A 4 2.73 -2.18 -25.33
CA SER A 4 3.16 -3.45 -24.71
C SER A 4 2.44 -4.06 -23.47
N PHE A 5 1.16 -3.84 -23.20
CA PHE A 5 0.48 -4.40 -22.02
C PHE A 5 0.40 -5.94 -22.05
N ASP A 6 0.30 -6.54 -23.25
CA ASP A 6 0.23 -7.98 -23.42
C ASP A 6 1.51 -8.70 -22.94
N SER A 7 2.68 -8.04 -22.99
CA SER A 7 3.93 -8.63 -22.52
C SER A 7 4.10 -8.54 -21.00
N ALA A 8 3.66 -7.43 -20.37
CA ALA A 8 3.73 -7.26 -18.92
C ALA A 8 2.87 -8.30 -18.18
N GLU A 9 1.63 -8.48 -18.62
CA GLU A 9 0.71 -9.44 -18.01
C GLU A 9 1.19 -10.89 -18.21
N THR A 10 1.68 -11.23 -19.40
CA THR A 10 2.23 -12.57 -19.68
C THR A 10 3.39 -12.89 -18.75
N PHE A 11 4.37 -11.98 -18.62
CA PHE A 11 5.49 -12.18 -17.71
C PHE A 11 5.03 -12.28 -16.25
N PHE A 12 4.05 -11.47 -15.83
CA PHE A 12 3.50 -11.56 -14.49
C PHE A 12 2.85 -12.92 -14.22
N GLN A 13 2.04 -13.44 -15.16
CA GLN A 13 1.38 -14.74 -15.00
C GLN A 13 2.39 -15.90 -14.98
N ASP A 14 3.40 -15.88 -15.85
CA ASP A 14 4.48 -16.87 -15.85
C ASP A 14 5.26 -16.86 -14.51
N GLY A 15 5.54 -15.66 -13.98
CA GLY A 15 6.15 -15.48 -12.66
C GLY A 15 5.28 -16.05 -11.53
N CYS A 16 3.98 -15.77 -11.56
CA CYS A 16 3.01 -16.31 -10.58
C CYS A 16 2.94 -17.84 -10.63
N GLN A 17 2.91 -18.41 -11.83
CA GLN A 17 2.87 -19.86 -12.00
C GLN A 17 4.10 -20.53 -11.39
N LEU A 18 5.29 -19.99 -11.65
CA LEU A 18 6.53 -20.50 -11.06
C LEU A 18 6.54 -20.34 -9.53
N LEU A 19 6.10 -19.19 -9.02
CA LEU A 19 6.08 -18.90 -7.59
C LEU A 19 5.20 -19.87 -6.79
N ARG A 20 4.04 -20.25 -7.36
CA ARG A 20 3.05 -21.12 -6.71
C ARG A 20 3.42 -22.60 -6.76
N ASN A 21 4.17 -23.01 -7.78
CA ASN A 21 4.44 -24.43 -8.02
C ASN A 21 5.66 -24.96 -7.26
N ASP A 22 6.67 -24.13 -7.01
CA ASP A 22 7.95 -24.62 -6.46
C ASP A 22 8.79 -23.51 -5.81
N ALA A 23 9.31 -23.79 -4.60
CA ALA A 23 10.19 -22.88 -3.87
C ALA A 23 11.58 -22.73 -4.53
N GLU A 24 12.09 -23.76 -5.21
CA GLU A 24 13.38 -23.70 -5.91
C GLU A 24 13.31 -22.80 -7.15
N SER A 25 12.12 -22.66 -7.73
CA SER A 25 11.82 -21.82 -8.89
C SER A 25 11.69 -20.32 -8.58
N ARG A 26 11.77 -19.90 -7.30
CA ARG A 26 11.65 -18.48 -6.88
C ARG A 26 12.63 -17.54 -7.58
N GLY A 27 13.87 -17.97 -7.80
CA GLY A 27 14.87 -17.18 -8.54
C GLY A 27 14.50 -16.98 -10.02
N ARG A 28 13.76 -17.91 -10.62
CA ARG A 28 13.21 -17.76 -11.98
C ARG A 28 12.00 -16.86 -11.99
N ALA A 29 11.08 -17.03 -11.04
CA ALA A 29 9.89 -16.17 -10.88
C ALA A 29 10.28 -14.69 -10.79
N GLU A 30 11.34 -14.37 -10.04
CA GLU A 30 11.84 -13.00 -9.91
C GLU A 30 12.24 -12.39 -11.26
N ARG A 31 12.88 -13.14 -12.16
CA ARG A 31 13.25 -12.63 -13.49
C ARG A 31 12.03 -12.28 -14.34
N TYR A 32 10.96 -13.06 -14.22
CA TYR A 32 9.70 -12.78 -14.89
C TYR A 32 9.03 -11.52 -14.31
N PHE A 33 9.02 -11.37 -12.99
CA PHE A 33 8.49 -10.17 -12.35
C PHE A 33 9.29 -8.91 -12.70
N GLU A 34 10.63 -9.00 -12.80
CA GLU A 34 11.47 -7.90 -13.28
C GLU A 34 11.14 -7.49 -14.72
N ALA A 35 10.96 -8.47 -15.62
CA ALA A 35 10.55 -8.19 -17.00
C ALA A 35 9.15 -7.54 -17.06
N ALA A 36 8.21 -8.04 -16.24
CA ALA A 36 6.87 -7.47 -16.12
C ALA A 36 6.92 -6.01 -15.65
N ALA A 37 7.69 -5.72 -14.60
CA ALA A 37 7.82 -4.39 -14.01
C ALA A 37 8.61 -3.39 -14.87
N HIS A 38 9.44 -3.89 -15.80
CA HIS A 38 10.05 -3.06 -16.83
C HIS A 38 9.03 -2.62 -17.88
N ALA A 39 8.07 -3.49 -18.23
CA ALA A 39 7.02 -3.19 -19.19
C ALA A 39 5.87 -2.35 -18.59
N ASP A 40 5.53 -2.58 -17.33
CA ASP A 40 4.54 -1.81 -16.57
C ASP A 40 4.98 -1.62 -15.10
N PRO A 41 5.44 -0.43 -14.70
CA PRO A 41 5.84 -0.15 -13.32
C PRO A 41 4.74 -0.37 -12.28
N GLU A 42 3.46 -0.21 -12.63
CA GLU A 42 2.34 -0.40 -11.68
C GLU A 42 2.17 -1.87 -11.27
N ILE A 43 2.70 -2.81 -12.07
CA ILE A 43 2.63 -4.25 -11.76
C ILE A 43 3.40 -4.60 -10.49
N ALA A 44 4.33 -3.75 -10.05
CA ALA A 44 5.10 -3.93 -8.81
C ALA A 44 4.19 -4.11 -7.58
N TRP A 45 3.01 -3.48 -7.55
CA TRP A 45 2.01 -3.66 -6.49
C TRP A 45 1.45 -5.09 -6.44
N ARG A 46 1.21 -5.68 -7.62
CA ARG A 46 0.72 -7.06 -7.75
C ARG A 46 1.83 -8.05 -7.43
N VAL A 47 3.04 -7.81 -7.92
CA VAL A 47 4.21 -8.64 -7.60
C VAL A 47 4.50 -8.66 -6.11
N ALA A 48 4.46 -7.51 -5.43
CA ALA A 48 4.62 -7.44 -3.98
C ALA A 48 3.57 -8.29 -3.25
N SER A 49 2.33 -8.30 -3.76
CA SER A 49 1.22 -9.08 -3.19
C SER A 49 1.41 -10.58 -3.37
N GLU A 50 1.89 -11.03 -4.53
CA GLU A 50 2.17 -12.45 -4.78
C GLU A 50 3.33 -12.96 -3.90
N TRP A 51 4.41 -12.17 -3.73
CA TRP A 51 5.48 -12.52 -2.79
C TRP A 51 5.00 -12.54 -1.33
N ALA A 52 4.13 -11.59 -0.94
CA ALA A 52 3.55 -11.56 0.39
C ALA A 52 2.65 -12.78 0.66
N ALA A 53 1.89 -13.23 -0.34
CA ALA A 53 1.02 -14.41 -0.23
C ALA A 53 1.77 -15.71 0.09
N VAL A 54 3.05 -15.80 -0.29
CA VAL A 54 3.93 -16.93 0.04
C VAL A 54 4.90 -16.62 1.20
N ALA A 55 4.66 -15.53 1.93
CA ALA A 55 5.45 -15.06 3.08
C ALA A 55 6.94 -14.81 2.79
N ASP A 56 7.33 -14.55 1.53
CA ASP A 56 8.72 -14.34 1.14
C ASP A 56 9.14 -12.87 1.35
N GLY A 57 10.32 -12.66 1.93
CA GLY A 57 10.86 -11.34 2.24
C GLY A 57 11.07 -10.44 1.02
N ARG A 58 11.07 -10.98 -0.22
CA ARG A 58 11.07 -10.17 -1.45
C ARG A 58 9.85 -9.27 -1.59
N ALA A 59 8.75 -9.52 -0.87
CA ALA A 59 7.60 -8.62 -0.85
C ALA A 59 7.98 -7.17 -0.46
N ALA A 60 8.90 -7.01 0.50
CA ALA A 60 9.29 -5.69 1.02
C ALA A 60 9.99 -4.78 -0.01
N PRO A 61 11.07 -5.19 -0.71
CA PRO A 61 11.67 -4.37 -1.75
C PRO A 61 10.73 -4.11 -2.93
N TRP A 62 9.87 -5.07 -3.30
CA TRP A 62 8.85 -4.88 -4.34
C TRP A 62 7.82 -3.81 -3.95
N LEU A 63 7.35 -3.80 -2.70
CA LEU A 63 6.47 -2.74 -2.20
C LEU A 63 7.14 -1.36 -2.25
N ARG A 64 8.42 -1.27 -1.86
CA ARG A 64 9.17 0.01 -1.92
C ARG A 64 9.25 0.54 -3.35
N ARG A 65 9.51 -0.35 -4.31
CA ARG A 65 9.52 -0.01 -5.74
C ARG A 65 8.13 0.43 -6.21
N ALA A 66 7.08 -0.27 -5.81
CA ALA A 66 5.70 0.06 -6.16
C ALA A 66 5.29 1.45 -5.63
N ILE A 67 5.73 1.84 -4.43
CA ILE A 67 5.49 3.18 -3.89
C ILE A 67 6.15 4.25 -4.76
N THR A 68 7.34 3.99 -5.31
CA THR A 68 8.02 4.93 -6.21
C THR A 68 7.35 5.07 -7.57
N SER A 69 6.50 4.12 -7.99
CA SER A 69 5.73 4.23 -9.24
C SER A 69 4.48 5.08 -9.11
N LEU A 70 4.06 5.42 -7.88
CA LEU A 70 2.83 6.16 -7.66
C LEU A 70 2.85 7.52 -8.39
N PRO A 71 1.72 7.92 -9.01
CA PRO A 71 1.60 9.23 -9.60
C PRO A 71 1.89 10.33 -8.57
N THR A 72 2.81 11.23 -8.93
CA THR A 72 3.09 12.42 -8.11
C THR A 72 1.85 13.32 -8.11
N ARG A 73 1.33 13.64 -6.91
CA ARG A 73 0.35 14.72 -6.74
C ARG A 73 1.11 16.00 -6.42
N ALA A 74 0.70 17.13 -7.00
CA ALA A 74 1.39 18.40 -6.80
C ALA A 74 1.53 18.71 -5.30
N GLY A 75 2.76 18.95 -4.84
CA GLY A 75 3.08 19.25 -3.44
C GLY A 75 3.07 18.05 -2.49
N ILE A 76 2.76 16.82 -2.93
CA ILE A 76 2.75 15.64 -2.07
C ILE A 76 3.85 14.66 -2.48
N THR A 77 4.69 14.28 -1.52
CA THR A 77 5.74 13.27 -1.70
C THR A 77 5.48 12.06 -0.80
N VAL A 78 5.82 10.86 -1.27
CA VAL A 78 5.68 9.62 -0.51
C VAL A 78 7.03 8.94 -0.43
N ALA A 79 7.55 8.75 0.78
CA ALA A 79 8.81 8.05 0.97
C ALA A 79 8.66 6.59 0.53
N PRO A 80 9.64 5.98 -0.16
CA PRO A 80 9.57 4.60 -0.63
C PRO A 80 9.29 3.58 0.49
N GLY A 81 9.66 3.89 1.74
CA GLY A 81 9.41 3.04 2.91
C GLY A 81 8.04 3.24 3.58
N THR A 82 7.10 3.98 2.98
CA THR A 82 5.76 4.22 3.55
C THR A 82 4.95 2.93 3.61
N LEU A 83 4.29 2.64 4.75
CA LEU A 83 3.64 1.36 5.04
C LEU A 83 4.58 0.15 4.87
N SER A 84 5.80 0.23 5.41
CA SER A 84 6.85 -0.78 5.20
C SER A 84 6.44 -2.18 5.69
N ILE A 85 6.79 -3.19 4.91
CA ILE A 85 6.80 -4.59 5.32
C ILE A 85 8.07 -4.86 6.14
N VAL A 86 7.90 -5.45 7.33
CA VAL A 86 8.98 -5.91 8.18
C VAL A 86 9.36 -7.34 7.79
N THR A 87 10.66 -7.57 7.63
CA THR A 87 11.20 -8.88 7.25
C THR A 87 12.13 -9.42 8.33
N GLU A 88 11.96 -10.70 8.67
CA GLU A 88 12.77 -11.41 9.65
C GLU A 88 13.15 -12.79 9.09
N HIS A 89 14.43 -13.15 9.17
CA HIS A 89 14.94 -14.42 8.64
C HIS A 89 14.56 -14.72 7.17
N GLY A 90 14.37 -13.68 6.35
CA GLY A 90 13.96 -13.82 4.95
C GLY A 90 12.45 -13.99 4.73
N PHE A 91 11.64 -13.91 5.79
CA PHE A 91 10.19 -13.97 5.74
C PHE A 91 9.58 -12.59 5.96
N ALA A 92 8.44 -12.36 5.33
CA ALA A 92 7.65 -11.16 5.57
C ALA A 92 6.73 -11.43 6.78
N VAL A 93 6.90 -10.68 7.87
CA VAL A 93 6.27 -10.98 9.16
C VAL A 93 5.02 -10.15 9.42
N HIS A 94 5.13 -8.84 9.21
CA HIS A 94 4.01 -7.90 9.41
C HIS A 94 4.24 -6.63 8.60
N GLN A 95 3.23 -5.77 8.59
CA GLN A 95 3.29 -4.47 7.92
C GLN A 95 2.96 -3.35 8.90
N ILE A 96 3.74 -2.25 8.86
CA ILE A 96 3.53 -1.12 9.76
C ILE A 96 2.42 -0.23 9.19
N TRP A 97 1.23 -0.29 9.80
CA TRP A 97 0.03 0.44 9.37
C TRP A 97 -0.07 1.85 9.96
N ARG A 98 1.02 2.63 9.83
CA ARG A 98 1.12 4.01 10.32
C ARG A 98 1.80 4.90 9.29
N ILE A 99 1.28 6.10 9.09
CA ILE A 99 1.86 7.10 8.20
C ILE A 99 1.97 8.43 8.94
N THR A 100 3.19 8.93 9.06
CA THR A 100 3.50 10.31 9.46
C THR A 100 3.31 11.23 8.26
N VAL A 101 2.68 12.37 8.46
CA VAL A 101 2.43 13.39 7.42
C VAL A 101 3.09 14.70 7.82
N ALA A 102 4.31 14.92 7.35
CA ALA A 102 5.00 16.19 7.56
C ALA A 102 4.48 17.21 6.54
N ALA A 103 3.73 18.21 7.02
CA ALA A 103 2.94 19.12 6.20
C ALA A 103 3.26 20.60 6.49
N ASP A 104 3.07 21.45 5.50
CA ASP A 104 3.20 22.91 5.62
C ASP A 104 2.11 23.53 6.52
N ASP A 105 0.89 23.01 6.48
CA ASP A 105 -0.22 23.36 7.37
C ASP A 105 -0.74 22.14 8.13
N ARG A 106 -0.31 22.00 9.39
CA ARG A 106 -0.71 20.91 10.28
C ARG A 106 -2.22 20.83 10.51
N ILE A 107 -2.90 21.96 10.68
CA ILE A 107 -4.34 21.96 11.02
C ILE A 107 -5.14 21.46 9.83
N ARG A 108 -4.80 21.92 8.62
CA ARG A 108 -5.42 21.42 7.38
C ARG A 108 -5.07 19.97 7.11
N ALA A 109 -3.84 19.55 7.36
CA ALA A 109 -3.44 18.15 7.23
C ALA A 109 -4.25 17.24 8.15
N VAL A 110 -4.44 17.60 9.43
CA VAL A 110 -5.29 16.85 10.37
C VAL A 110 -6.73 16.78 9.86
N ALA A 111 -7.31 17.89 9.42
CA ALA A 111 -8.68 17.91 8.89
C ALA A 111 -8.83 17.02 7.63
N ALA A 112 -7.83 17.02 6.75
CA ALA A 112 -7.79 16.14 5.57
C ALA A 112 -7.70 14.66 5.98
N LEU A 113 -6.84 14.33 6.95
CA LEU A 113 -6.70 12.97 7.48
C LEU A 113 -7.99 12.49 8.16
N GLU A 114 -8.66 13.33 8.93
CA GLU A 114 -9.97 13.02 9.53
C GLU A 114 -11.02 12.76 8.45
N SER A 115 -11.01 13.56 7.38
CA SER A 115 -11.90 13.37 6.22
C SER A 115 -11.61 12.08 5.44
N ALA A 116 -10.36 11.60 5.45
CA ALA A 116 -9.96 10.35 4.83
C ALA A 116 -10.48 9.11 5.57
N ARG A 117 -10.67 9.19 6.90
CA ARG A 117 -10.95 8.02 7.76
C ARG A 117 -12.09 7.13 7.26
N PRO A 118 -13.27 7.66 6.85
CA PRO A 118 -14.36 6.81 6.39
C PRO A 118 -14.01 6.04 5.11
N ARG A 119 -13.22 6.64 4.21
CA ARG A 119 -12.74 5.96 2.98
C ARG A 119 -11.75 4.85 3.34
N LEU A 120 -10.80 5.15 4.23
CA LEU A 120 -9.78 4.18 4.68
C LEU A 120 -10.39 2.97 5.40
N MET A 121 -11.41 3.17 6.24
CA MET A 121 -12.15 2.08 6.90
C MET A 121 -12.83 1.14 5.90
N ARG A 122 -13.15 1.63 4.69
CA ARG A 122 -13.86 0.89 3.63
C ARG A 122 -12.91 0.34 2.57
N THR A 123 -11.60 0.39 2.79
CA THR A 123 -10.61 -0.21 1.91
C THR A 123 -10.46 -1.69 2.22
N THR A 124 -10.59 -2.54 1.21
CA THR A 124 -10.43 -4.00 1.31
C THR A 124 -8.96 -4.44 1.17
N ASP A 125 -8.68 -5.69 1.53
CA ASP A 125 -7.41 -6.37 1.30
C ASP A 125 -6.99 -6.44 -0.17
N SER A 126 -7.96 -6.54 -1.08
CA SER A 126 -7.73 -6.45 -2.54
C SER A 126 -7.43 -5.04 -3.04
N GLY A 127 -7.43 -4.03 -2.17
CA GLY A 127 -7.21 -2.62 -2.53
C GLY A 127 -8.44 -1.92 -3.09
N GLN A 128 -9.63 -2.51 -2.98
CA GLN A 128 -10.87 -1.86 -3.41
C GLN A 128 -11.36 -0.88 -2.35
N GLU A 129 -11.74 0.34 -2.74
CA GLU A 129 -12.52 1.25 -1.89
C GLU A 129 -14.01 0.97 -2.09
N LEU A 130 -14.70 0.55 -1.03
CA LEU A 130 -16.15 0.32 -1.06
C LEU A 130 -16.93 1.62 -0.80
N THR A 131 -18.08 1.75 -1.45
CA THR A 131 -19.07 2.77 -1.08
C THR A 131 -19.65 2.47 0.30
N ALA A 132 -20.28 3.46 0.96
CA ALA A 132 -20.91 3.24 2.27
C ALA A 132 -21.92 2.08 2.21
N THR A 133 -22.82 2.09 1.22
CA THR A 133 -23.82 1.05 1.02
C THR A 133 -23.20 -0.32 0.74
N ALA A 134 -22.17 -0.39 -0.10
CA ALA A 134 -21.49 -1.65 -0.41
C ALA A 134 -20.75 -2.21 0.82
N PHE A 135 -20.14 -1.35 1.64
CA PHE A 135 -19.47 -1.75 2.86
C PHE A 135 -20.45 -2.33 3.89
N GLU A 136 -21.57 -1.64 4.15
CA GLU A 136 -22.62 -2.15 5.06
C GLU A 136 -23.19 -3.50 4.58
N ALA A 137 -23.44 -3.64 3.28
CA ALA A 137 -23.89 -4.91 2.71
C ALA A 137 -22.83 -6.02 2.86
N ALA A 138 -21.55 -5.69 2.67
CA ALA A 138 -20.47 -6.66 2.77
C ALA A 138 -20.20 -7.09 4.22
N LEU A 139 -20.41 -6.21 5.21
CA LEU A 139 -20.30 -6.55 6.64
C LEU A 139 -21.28 -7.66 7.06
N ALA A 140 -22.43 -7.76 6.40
CA ALA A 140 -23.40 -8.83 6.64
C ALA A 140 -22.90 -10.22 6.20
N HIS A 141 -21.88 -10.27 5.33
CA HIS A 141 -21.41 -11.51 4.71
C HIS A 141 -19.93 -11.87 5.04
N VAL A 142 -19.20 -11.00 5.75
CA VAL A 142 -17.82 -11.24 6.29
C VAL A 142 -16.79 -11.69 5.23
N HIS A 143 -16.99 -11.38 3.96
CA HIS A 143 -16.15 -11.92 2.87
C HIS A 143 -14.93 -11.07 2.50
N PHE A 144 -14.54 -10.10 3.33
CA PHE A 144 -13.39 -9.24 3.03
C PHE A 144 -12.67 -8.81 4.31
N TYR A 145 -11.41 -8.43 4.16
CA TYR A 145 -10.62 -7.87 5.23
C TYR A 145 -10.51 -6.35 5.06
N SER A 146 -10.66 -5.59 6.15
CA SER A 146 -10.50 -4.13 6.19
C SER A 146 -9.95 -3.68 7.55
N PRO A 147 -9.55 -2.41 7.72
CA PRO A 147 -9.14 -1.91 9.03
C PRO A 147 -10.28 -2.04 10.04
N ASN A 148 -9.97 -2.46 11.28
CA ASN A 148 -10.94 -2.47 12.39
C ASN A 148 -11.22 -1.07 12.91
N ASN A 149 -10.24 -0.17 12.80
CA ASN A 149 -10.33 1.22 13.21
C ASN A 149 -9.28 2.05 12.45
N VAL A 150 -9.54 3.33 12.24
CA VAL A 150 -8.55 4.30 11.75
C VAL A 150 -8.53 5.48 12.71
N THR A 151 -7.35 5.84 13.20
CA THR A 151 -7.13 6.90 14.19
C THR A 151 -6.16 7.94 13.65
N VAL A 152 -6.47 9.21 13.81
CA VAL A 152 -5.54 10.32 13.56
C VAL A 152 -4.99 10.78 14.90
N HIS A 153 -3.68 10.66 15.05
CA HIS A 153 -2.94 11.13 16.21
C HIS A 153 -2.42 12.52 15.92
N ASP A 154 -3.03 13.51 16.57
CA ASP A 154 -2.59 14.90 16.49
C ASP A 154 -1.71 15.25 17.69
N LYS A 155 -0.38 15.09 17.56
CA LYS A 155 0.55 15.49 18.63
C LYS A 155 0.63 17.02 18.68
N ARG A 156 0.42 17.63 19.85
CA ARG A 156 0.54 19.11 20.06
C ARG A 156 1.85 19.68 19.52
N THR A 157 2.91 18.88 19.55
CA THR A 157 4.22 19.18 18.97
C THR A 157 4.62 17.99 18.10
N GLY A 158 4.61 18.16 16.78
CA GLY A 158 5.00 17.15 15.81
C GLY A 158 4.01 16.97 14.66
N ASP A 159 4.43 16.17 13.69
CA ASP A 159 3.64 15.85 12.51
C ASP A 159 2.46 14.92 12.86
N PRO A 160 1.28 15.12 12.26
CA PRO A 160 0.15 14.23 12.44
C PRO A 160 0.47 12.83 11.92
N VAL A 161 -0.03 11.82 12.64
CA VAL A 161 0.13 10.41 12.26
C VAL A 161 -1.24 9.79 12.08
N ILE A 162 -1.49 9.17 10.93
CA ILE A 162 -2.66 8.32 10.73
C ILE A 162 -2.28 6.85 10.94
N GLN A 163 -3.05 6.16 11.77
CA GLN A 163 -2.84 4.76 12.11
C GLN A 163 -4.09 3.95 11.72
N LEU A 164 -3.87 2.87 10.97
CA LEU A 164 -4.89 1.90 10.65
C LEU A 164 -4.68 0.70 11.58
N ASN A 165 -5.72 0.34 12.33
CA ASN A 165 -5.73 -0.85 13.16
C ASN A 165 -6.10 -2.06 12.30
N CYS A 166 -5.10 -2.57 11.61
CA CYS A 166 -5.13 -3.81 10.85
C CYS A 166 -4.61 -4.94 11.74
N LYS A 167 -5.09 -6.17 11.53
CA LYS A 167 -4.32 -7.36 11.91
C LYS A 167 -2.95 -7.30 11.21
N ASP A 168 -1.95 -8.02 11.72
CA ASP A 168 -0.56 -8.03 11.22
C ASP A 168 -0.37 -8.62 9.80
N ALA A 169 -1.43 -8.64 8.99
CA ALA A 169 -1.39 -9.05 7.59
C ALA A 169 -0.62 -8.05 6.72
N ILE A 170 0.06 -8.60 5.72
CA ILE A 170 0.79 -7.86 4.69
C ILE A 170 -0.10 -7.76 3.46
N LEU A 171 -0.52 -6.53 3.11
CA LEU A 171 -1.54 -6.29 2.08
C LEU A 171 -1.12 -5.15 1.16
N PRO A 172 -0.25 -5.41 0.16
CA PRO A 172 0.30 -4.35 -0.68
C PRO A 172 -0.75 -3.58 -1.50
N LEU A 173 -1.78 -4.24 -2.03
CA LEU A 173 -2.86 -3.56 -2.77
C LEU A 173 -3.70 -2.65 -1.87
N MET A 174 -3.99 -3.09 -0.65
CA MET A 174 -4.62 -2.24 0.37
C MET A 174 -3.74 -1.02 0.69
N ALA A 175 -2.43 -1.22 0.87
CA ALA A 175 -1.48 -0.15 1.13
C ALA A 175 -1.44 0.90 0.00
N ARG A 176 -1.50 0.47 -1.26
CA ARG A 176 -1.64 1.35 -2.44
C ARG A 176 -2.83 2.28 -2.29
N THR A 177 -4.00 1.71 -2.03
CA THR A 177 -5.26 2.46 -1.94
C THR A 177 -5.27 3.40 -0.74
N VAL A 178 -4.73 2.97 0.41
CA VAL A 178 -4.55 3.82 1.58
C VAL A 178 -3.70 5.05 1.26
N ILE A 179 -2.55 4.88 0.60
CA ILE A 179 -1.67 5.99 0.20
C ILE A 179 -2.41 6.90 -0.78
N CYS A 180 -3.09 6.34 -1.78
CA CYS A 180 -3.88 7.13 -2.75
C CYS A 180 -4.96 7.98 -2.07
N ILE A 181 -5.74 7.39 -1.15
CA ILE A 181 -6.78 8.12 -0.41
C ILE A 181 -6.17 9.28 0.37
N ILE A 182 -5.10 9.04 1.15
CA ILE A 182 -4.50 10.08 1.98
C ILE A 182 -3.95 11.22 1.12
N THR A 183 -3.23 10.88 0.06
CA THR A 183 -2.64 11.88 -0.83
C THR A 183 -3.69 12.64 -1.65
N ASP A 184 -4.83 12.02 -1.99
CA ASP A 184 -5.99 12.72 -2.57
C ASP A 184 -6.61 13.74 -1.61
N GLU A 185 -6.82 13.35 -0.35
CA GLU A 185 -7.43 14.25 0.64
C GLU A 185 -6.49 15.43 0.99
N LEU A 186 -5.19 15.18 1.12
CA LEU A 186 -4.21 16.25 1.36
C LEU A 186 -4.13 17.23 0.17
N ALA A 187 -4.11 16.70 -1.06
CA ALA A 187 -4.15 17.53 -2.26
C ALA A 187 -5.44 18.35 -2.36
N ARG A 188 -6.60 17.75 -2.04
CA ARG A 188 -7.90 18.45 -2.01
C ARG A 188 -7.93 19.57 -0.96
N ALA A 189 -7.26 19.38 0.18
CA ALA A 189 -7.11 20.39 1.21
C ALA A 189 -6.08 21.49 0.85
N GLY A 190 -5.38 21.36 -0.27
CA GLY A 190 -4.36 22.31 -0.72
C GLY A 190 -3.10 22.32 0.17
N VAL A 191 -2.76 21.17 0.75
CA VAL A 191 -1.60 21.00 1.65
C VAL A 191 -0.40 20.50 0.85
N THR A 192 0.79 20.99 1.17
CA THR A 192 2.07 20.39 0.72
C THR A 192 2.57 19.46 1.82
N ALA A 193 2.88 18.21 1.50
CA ALA A 193 3.26 17.24 2.52
C ALA A 193 4.25 16.16 2.05
N SER A 194 4.90 15.53 3.01
CA SER A 194 5.66 14.29 2.82
C SER A 194 5.13 13.17 3.73
N LEU A 195 4.93 11.99 3.15
CA LEU A 195 4.43 10.80 3.85
C LEU A 195 5.60 9.86 4.13
N SER A 196 5.63 9.29 5.34
CA SER A 196 6.59 8.23 5.69
C SER A 196 6.03 7.29 6.76
N THR A 197 6.57 6.08 6.87
CA THR A 197 6.32 5.23 8.04
C THR A 197 7.11 5.78 9.23
N PRO A 198 6.51 5.93 10.42
CA PRO A 198 7.25 6.30 11.63
C PRO A 198 8.41 5.33 11.90
N THR A 199 9.57 5.87 12.29
CA THR A 199 10.75 5.07 12.66
C THR A 199 10.73 4.56 14.10
N GLU A 200 9.82 5.08 14.94
CA GLU A 200 9.67 4.66 16.34
C GLU A 200 8.55 3.63 16.48
N PRO A 201 8.76 2.53 17.24
CA PRO A 201 7.65 1.68 17.66
C PRO A 201 6.66 2.47 18.54
N ALA A 202 5.41 2.02 18.57
CA ALA A 202 4.36 2.59 19.41
C ALA A 202 4.67 2.44 20.91
#